data_AF-A0A179D4F6-F1
#
_entry.id   AF-A0A179D4F6-F1
#
_cell.length_a   1.000
_cell.length_b   1.000
_cell.length_c   1.000
_cell.angle_alpha   90.00
_cell.angle_beta   90.00
_cell.angle_gamma   90.00
#
_symmetry.space_group_name_H-M   'P 1'
#
loop_
_entity.id
_entity.type
_entity.pdbx_description
1 polymer ?
#
loop_
_entity_poly.entity_id
_entity_poly.type
_entity_poly.pdbx_seq_one_letter_code
_entity_poly.pdbx_strand_id
1 'polypeptide(L)' 'MINIHESFKDFEKLIKLYDLHIIKEKISLFEKKYGKNFSDFEKEVLSKEDFEKWDDYLEWKAYLKSLKDLENLSE' A
#
# COMPACT_ATOMS: atom_id res chain seq x y z
N MET A 1 3.98 -10.00 36.88
CA MET A 1 2.90 -10.57 36.06
C MET A 1 2.94 -9.88 34.71
N ILE A 2 2.97 -10.62 33.61
CA ILE A 2 2.83 -10.03 32.27
C ILE A 2 1.42 -9.45 32.18
N ASN A 3 1.30 -8.16 31.91
CA ASN A 3 0.02 -7.51 31.66
C ASN A 3 -0.47 -7.96 30.28
N ILE A 4 -1.28 -9.02 30.24
CA ILE A 4 -1.72 -9.69 29.01
C ILE A 4 -2.42 -8.72 28.05
N HIS A 5 -3.13 -7.72 28.58
CA HIS A 5 -3.82 -6.70 27.78
C HIS A 5 -2.86 -5.74 27.07
N GLU A 6 -1.76 -5.39 27.73
CA GLU A 6 -0.71 -4.52 27.19
C GLU A 6 0.08 -5.25 26.10
N SER A 7 0.42 -6.52 26.34
CA SER A 7 1.06 -7.38 25.33
C SER A 7 0.18 -7.56 24.08
N PHE A 8 -1.14 -7.71 24.24
CA PHE A 8 -2.04 -7.86 23.09
C PHE A 8 -2.06 -6.60 22.20
N LYS A 9 -2.11 -5.41 22.80
CA LYS A 9 -2.03 -4.13 22.06
C LYS A 9 -0.71 -3.97 21.31
N ASP A 10 0.39 -4.40 21.91
CA ASP A 10 1.71 -4.37 21.26
C ASP A 10 1.77 -5.30 20.05
N PHE A 11 1.16 -6.50 20.15
CA PHE A 11 1.04 -7.42 19.02
C PHE A 11 0.17 -6.86 17.89
N GLU A 12 -0.98 -6.26 18.20
CA GLU A 12 -1.83 -5.61 17.19
C GLU A 12 -1.08 -4.47 16.47
N LYS A 13 -0.33 -3.67 17.23
CA LYS A 13 0.50 -2.60 16.67
C LYS A 13 1.60 -3.14 15.77
N LEU A 14 2.24 -4.25 16.15
CA LEU A 14 3.28 -4.89 15.34
C LEU A 14 2.73 -5.41 14.01
N ILE A 15 1.56 -6.05 14.02
CA ILE A 15 0.89 -6.52 12.80
C ILE A 15 0.58 -5.35 11.87
N LYS A 16 0.02 -4.24 12.40
CA LYS A 16 -0.25 -3.04 11.61
C LYS A 16 1.02 -2.44 10.98
N LEU A 17 2.12 -2.36 11.74
CA LEU A 17 3.39 -1.85 11.23
C LEU A 17 3.97 -2.74 10.13
N TYR A 18 3.82 -4.05 10.27
CA TYR A 18 4.20 -5.01 9.24
C TYR A 18 3.36 -4.82 7.97
N ASP A 19 2.04 -4.74 8.08
CA ASP A 19 1.15 -4.53 6.93
C ASP A 19 1.46 -3.21 6.21
N LEU A 20 1.69 -2.14 6.98
CA LEU A 20 2.09 -0.83 6.45
C LEU A 20 3.41 -0.93 5.68
N HIS A 21 4.40 -1.66 6.22
CA HIS A 21 5.69 -1.86 5.57
C HIS A 21 5.55 -2.59 4.23
N ILE A 22 4.79 -3.70 4.21
CA ILE A 22 4.55 -4.48 2.99
C ILE A 22 3.86 -3.64 1.91
N ILE A 23 2.83 -2.88 2.27
CA ILE A 23 2.10 -2.04 1.30
C ILE A 23 3.01 -0.94 0.73
N LYS A 24 3.81 -0.29 1.57
CA LYS A 24 4.78 0.72 1.13
C LYS A 24 5.83 0.13 0.20
N GLU A 25 6.31 -1.08 0.49
CA GLU A 25 7.25 -1.78 -0.38
C GLU A 25 6.63 -2.11 -1.74
N LYS A 26 5.38 -2.62 -1.76
CA LYS A 26 4.64 -2.89 -3.01
C LYS A 26 4.47 -1.64 -3.86
N ILE A 27 4.08 -0.51 -3.26
CA ILE A 27 4.00 0.77 -3.95
C ILE A 27 5.37 1.17 -4.54
N SER A 28 6.45 1.05 -3.75
CA SER A 28 7.80 1.38 -4.23
C SER A 28 8.27 0.48 -5.38
N LEU A 29 7.85 -0.80 -5.41
CA LEU A 29 8.15 -1.70 -6.51
C LEU A 29 7.49 -1.24 -7.82
N PHE A 30 6.26 -0.74 -7.77
CA PHE A 30 5.62 -0.16 -8.95
C PHE A 30 6.30 1.14 -9.40
N GLU A 31 6.67 2.02 -8.46
CA GLU A 31 7.43 3.23 -8.79
C GLU A 31 8.76 2.91 -9.47
N LYS A 32 9.45 1.86 -9.01
CA LYS A 32 10.69 1.37 -9.64
C LYS A 32 10.43 0.72 -11.00
N LYS A 33 9.37 -0.09 -11.13
CA LYS A 33 8.98 -0.76 -12.38
C LYS A 33 8.72 0.25 -13.49
N TYR A 34 8.06 1.36 -13.17
CA TYR A 34 7.66 2.37 -14.15
C TYR A 34 8.54 3.63 -14.17
N GLY A 35 9.44 3.79 -13.20
CA GLY A 35 10.32 4.95 -13.06
C GLY A 35 9.57 6.27 -12.82
N LYS A 36 8.34 6.22 -12.31
CA LYS A 36 7.47 7.39 -12.10
C LYS A 36 6.53 7.17 -10.92
N ASN A 37 5.94 8.25 -10.41
CA ASN A 37 4.93 8.18 -9.36
C ASN A 37 3.58 7.71 -9.92
N PHE A 38 2.65 7.32 -9.03
CA PHE A 38 1.33 6.83 -9.42
C PHE A 38 0.53 7.84 -10.26
N SER A 39 0.61 9.14 -9.97
CA SER A 39 -0.17 10.15 -10.70
C SER A 39 0.25 10.25 -12.17
N ASP A 40 1.56 10.16 -12.44
CA ASP A 40 2.08 10.18 -13.81
C ASP A 40 1.80 8.86 -14.53
N PHE A 41 1.81 7.73 -13.80
CA PHE A 41 1.41 6.44 -14.34
C PHE A 41 -0.08 6.40 -14.69
N GLU A 42 -0.95 6.93 -13.83
CA GLU A 42 -2.39 6.97 -14.05
C GLU A 42 -2.75 7.74 -15.33
N LYS A 43 -2.12 8.88 -15.60
CA LYS A 43 -2.33 9.64 -16.84
C LYS A 43 -1.94 8.84 -18.09
N GLU A 44 -0.89 8.02 -17.99
CA GLU A 44 -0.45 7.17 -19.11
C GLU A 44 -1.44 6.02 -19.37
N VAL A 45 -1.83 5.29 -18.32
CA VAL A 45 -2.77 4.17 -18.45
C VAL A 45 -4.14 4.62 -18.98
N LEU A 46 -4.61 5.80 -18.54
CA LEU A 46 -5.88 6.36 -19.01
C LEU A 46 -5.83 6.92 -20.44
N SER A 47 -4.65 7.24 -20.96
CA SER A 47 -4.49 7.77 -22.33
C SER A 47 -4.20 6.69 -23.37
N LYS A 48 -3.68 5.52 -22.95
CA LYS A 48 -3.40 4.39 -23.83
C LYS A 48 -3.85 3.09 -23.20
N GLU A 49 -4.78 2.40 -23.86
CA GLU A 49 -5.26 1.09 -23.43
C GLU A 49 -4.15 0.03 -23.65
N ASP A 50 -3.59 -0.42 -22.54
CA ASP A 50 -2.58 -1.45 -22.44
C ASP A 50 -2.96 -2.37 -21.28
N PHE A 51 -3.48 -3.56 -21.59
CA PHE A 51 -4.07 -4.47 -20.60
C PHE A 51 -3.11 -4.81 -19.46
N GLU A 52 -1.82 -4.99 -19.75
CA GLU A 52 -0.81 -5.29 -18.73
C GLU A 52 -0.65 -4.11 -17.76
N LYS A 53 -0.61 -2.88 -18.29
CA LYS A 53 -0.54 -1.67 -17.46
C LYS A 53 -1.84 -1.40 -16.71
N TRP A 54 -2.99 -1.81 -17.23
CA TRP A 54 -4.27 -1.70 -16.55
C TRP A 54 -4.34 -2.62 -15.33
N ASP A 55 -3.85 -3.85 -15.43
CA ASP A 55 -3.76 -4.75 -14.28
C ASP A 55 -2.84 -4.17 -13.20
N ASP A 56 -1.65 -3.71 -13.58
CA ASP A 56 -0.72 -3.04 -12.68
C ASP A 56 -1.30 -1.75 -12.06
N TYR A 57 -2.10 -0.99 -12.82
CA TYR A 57 -2.81 0.20 -12.33
C TYR A 57 -3.85 -0.13 -11.27
N LEU A 58 -4.68 -1.15 -11.51
CA LEU A 58 -5.69 -1.58 -10.56
C LEU A 58 -5.05 -2.10 -9.28
N GLU A 59 -3.96 -2.87 -9.38
CA GLU A 59 -3.23 -3.37 -8.22
C GLU A 59 -2.59 -2.23 -7.41
N TRP A 60 -1.90 -1.31 -8.09
CA TRP A 60 -1.27 -0.17 -7.42
C TRP A 60 -2.31 0.75 -6.76
N LYS A 61 -3.43 1.02 -7.43
CA LYS A 61 -4.54 1.80 -6.87
C LYS A 61 -5.14 1.13 -5.63
N ALA A 62 -5.25 -0.19 -5.63
CA ALA A 62 -5.71 -0.95 -4.46
C ALA A 62 -4.75 -0.78 -3.29
N TYR A 63 -3.43 -0.90 -3.49
CA TYR A 63 -2.45 -0.67 -2.42
C TYR A 63 -2.48 0.76 -1.86
N LEU A 64 -2.66 1.78 -2.72
CA LEU A 64 -2.80 3.17 -2.26
C LEU A 64 -4.05 3.36 -1.38
N LYS A 65 -5.15 2.70 -1.75
CA LYS A 65 -6.36 2.70 -0.92
C LYS A 65 -6.11 1.99 0.42
N SER A 66 -5.51 0.80 0.40
CA SER A 66 -5.19 0.06 1.63
C SER A 66 -4.23 0.83 2.54
N LEU A 67 -3.25 1.55 1.97
CA LEU A 67 -2.37 2.43 2.72
C LEU A 67 -3.16 3.51 3.45
N LYS A 68 -4.05 4.21 2.72
CA LYS A 68 -4.90 5.25 3.30
C LYS A 68 -5.81 4.71 4.40
N ASP A 69 -6.40 3.53 4.21
CA ASP A 69 -7.28 2.91 5.20
C ASP A 69 -6.49 2.53 6.48
N LEU A 70 -5.27 2.01 6.35
CA LEU A 70 -4.39 1.69 7.48
C LEU A 70 -3.88 2.94 8.21
N GLU A 71 -3.59 4.03 7.49
CA GLU A 71 -3.19 5.30 8.09
C GLU A 71 -4.35 5.93 8.88
N ASN A 72 -5.59 5.90 8.35
CA ASN A 72 -6.77 6.40 9.06
C ASN A 72 -7.16 5.56 10.28
N LEU A 73 -6.78 4.27 10.32
CA LEU A 73 -6.97 3.38 11.48
C LEU A 73 -5.93 3.60 12.60
N SER A 74 -5.02 4.56 12.41
CA SER A 74 -3.96 4.92 13.37
C SER A 74 -4.18 6.25 14.09
N GLU A 75 -5.24 6.99 13.75
CA GLU A 75 -5.79 8.13 14.50
C GLU A 75 -6.84 7.66 15.53
#